data_AF-A0A9P6Y297-F1
#
_entry.id   AF-A0A9P6Y297-F1
#
_cell.length_a   1.000
_cell.length_b   1.000
_cell.length_c   1.000
_cell.angle_alpha   90.00
_cell.angle_beta   90.00
_cell.angle_gamma   90.00
#
_symmetry.space_group_name_H-M   'P 1'
#
loop_
_entity.id
_entity.type
_entity.pdbx_description
1 polymer ?
#
loop_
_entity_poly.entity_id
_entity_poly.type
_entity_poly.pdbx_seq_one_letter_code
_entity_poly.pdbx_strand_id
1 'polypeptide(L)'
;MNANGAAFANAAIAHIREIDDAHRAAMLHPGVVSVTPVLALAAGAGMTQRQVADAVIAGYEVSLRLGEALGARHAAGFHATATAGAVGAAAASGVAMGLTPAMLHHALGIGATQAAGLWQLVDDDAHEAKSLHPAFAVRNGMAAAYAARAGLPGAQRFATGSRGLYRLLAGDGPLDALDGGLDAPERVNTATIKAWPSCTRAG
;
A
#
# COMPACT_ATOMS: atom_id res chain seq x y z
N MET A 1 0.17 8.38 21.88
CA MET A 1 0.63 7.74 20.63
C MET A 1 0.42 8.74 19.50
N ASN A 2 1.40 8.98 18.62
CA ASN A 2 1.20 9.87 17.46
C ASN A 2 0.49 9.12 16.32
N ALA A 3 0.01 9.83 15.30
CA ALA A 3 -0.76 9.23 14.20
C ALA A 3 -0.01 8.07 13.51
N ASN A 4 1.30 8.20 13.30
CA ASN A 4 2.11 7.15 12.66
C ASN A 4 2.18 5.87 13.53
N GLY A 5 2.41 6.00 14.84
CA GLY A 5 2.38 4.88 15.76
C GLY A 5 1.00 4.20 15.88
N ALA A 6 -0.07 5.00 15.86
CA ALA A 6 -1.44 4.49 15.87
C ALA A 6 -1.76 3.70 14.60
N ALA A 7 -1.39 4.22 13.43
CA ALA A 7 -1.58 3.54 12.17
C ALA A 7 -0.77 2.23 12.09
N PHE A 8 0.48 2.23 12.56
CA PHE A 8 1.30 1.03 12.64
C PHE A 8 0.64 -0.07 13.49
N ALA A 9 0.19 0.28 14.71
CA ALA A 9 -0.48 -0.67 15.59
C ALA A 9 -1.80 -1.19 14.98
N ASN A 10 -2.61 -0.30 14.42
CA ASN A 10 -3.87 -0.66 13.78
C ASN A 10 -3.65 -1.57 12.56
N ALA A 11 -2.62 -1.32 11.76
CA ALA A 11 -2.28 -2.16 10.61
C ALA A 11 -1.83 -3.56 11.03
N ALA A 12 -1.01 -3.67 12.07
CA ALA A 12 -0.61 -4.97 12.61
C ALA A 12 -1.83 -5.76 13.11
N ILE A 13 -2.71 -5.12 13.89
CA ILE A 13 -3.92 -5.75 14.42
C ILE A 13 -4.89 -6.16 13.31
N ALA A 14 -5.07 -5.31 12.29
CA ALA A 14 -5.97 -5.60 11.18
C ALA A 14 -5.50 -6.82 10.35
N HIS A 15 -4.20 -7.04 10.24
CA HIS A 15 -3.64 -8.14 9.44
C HIS A 15 -3.40 -9.43 10.24
N ILE A 16 -3.37 -9.38 11.59
CA ILE A 16 -2.92 -10.50 12.42
C ILE A 16 -3.76 -11.78 12.30
N ARG A 17 -5.05 -11.64 11.98
CA ARG A 17 -5.97 -12.77 11.76
C ARG A 17 -6.25 -13.04 10.29
N GLU A 18 -5.61 -12.29 9.39
CA GLU A 18 -5.78 -12.42 7.93
C GLU A 18 -7.25 -12.43 7.46
N ILE A 19 -8.16 -11.76 8.18
CA ILE A 19 -9.58 -11.60 7.81
C ILE A 19 -9.82 -10.33 6.99
N ASP A 20 -8.79 -9.51 6.86
CA ASP A 20 -8.79 -8.32 6.02
C ASP A 20 -8.99 -8.65 4.54
N ASP A 21 -9.33 -7.62 3.78
CA ASP A 21 -9.64 -7.76 2.37
C ASP A 21 -8.45 -8.26 1.55
N ALA A 22 -8.72 -8.75 0.35
CA ALA A 22 -7.69 -9.20 -0.57
C ALA A 22 -8.05 -8.85 -2.00
N HIS A 23 -7.04 -8.62 -2.84
CA HIS A 23 -7.20 -8.45 -4.27
C HIS A 23 -6.39 -9.48 -5.04
N ARG A 24 -7.07 -10.36 -5.79
CA ARG A 24 -6.43 -11.50 -6.45
C ARG A 24 -5.41 -11.08 -7.50
N ALA A 25 -5.76 -10.14 -8.37
CA ALA A 25 -4.88 -9.73 -9.47
C ALA A 25 -3.62 -8.98 -8.98
N ALA A 26 -3.75 -8.25 -7.87
CA ALA A 26 -2.64 -7.51 -7.26
C ALA A 26 -1.88 -8.31 -6.19
N MET A 27 -2.41 -9.48 -5.80
CA MET A 27 -1.84 -10.39 -4.79
C MET A 27 -1.51 -9.71 -3.45
N LEU A 28 -2.35 -8.75 -3.03
CA LEU A 28 -2.13 -7.94 -1.83
C LEU A 28 -3.42 -7.64 -1.06
N HIS A 29 -3.26 -7.13 0.16
CA HIS A 29 -4.33 -6.69 1.06
C HIS A 29 -4.41 -5.14 1.08
N PRO A 30 -5.28 -4.51 0.27
CA PRO A 30 -5.24 -3.07 0.05
C PRO A 30 -5.88 -2.27 1.19
N GLY A 31 -6.86 -2.83 1.89
CA GLY A 31 -7.60 -2.15 2.95
C GLY A 31 -6.74 -1.83 4.14
N VAL A 32 -5.89 -2.76 4.58
CA VAL A 32 -5.02 -2.52 5.73
C VAL A 32 -4.04 -1.37 5.50
N VAL A 33 -3.48 -1.25 4.29
CA VAL A 33 -2.51 -0.18 3.97
C VAL A 33 -3.16 1.15 3.60
N SER A 34 -4.45 1.16 3.27
CA SER A 34 -5.18 2.36 2.86
C SER A 34 -6.02 2.96 4.00
N VAL A 35 -6.77 2.12 4.72
CA VAL A 35 -7.74 2.57 5.74
C VAL A 35 -7.02 2.99 7.02
N THR A 36 -6.06 2.20 7.50
CA THR A 36 -5.41 2.45 8.79
C THR A 36 -4.63 3.77 8.88
N PRO A 37 -3.84 4.22 7.86
CA PRO A 37 -3.24 5.55 7.92
C PRO A 37 -4.27 6.66 7.88
N VAL A 38 -5.33 6.52 7.09
CA VAL A 38 -6.38 7.55 6.96
C VAL A 38 -7.14 7.69 8.28
N LEU A 39 -7.52 6.59 8.93
CA LEU A 39 -8.19 6.64 10.24
C LEU A 39 -7.31 7.32 11.29
N ALA A 40 -6.02 7.01 11.32
CA ALA A 40 -5.09 7.63 12.26
C ALA A 40 -4.90 9.14 12.03
N LEU A 41 -4.94 9.58 10.77
CA LEU A 41 -4.87 11.01 10.41
C LEU A 41 -6.20 11.73 10.70
N ALA A 42 -7.33 11.11 10.35
CA ALA A 42 -8.67 11.66 10.54
C ALA A 42 -8.98 11.94 12.01
N ALA A 43 -8.49 11.08 12.93
CA ALA A 43 -8.64 11.26 14.37
C ALA A 43 -8.10 12.61 14.89
N GLY A 44 -7.14 13.22 14.20
CA GLY A 44 -6.53 14.50 14.59
C GLY A 44 -6.84 15.69 13.67
N ALA A 45 -7.52 15.48 12.54
CA ALA A 45 -7.55 16.47 11.44
C ALA A 45 -8.95 17.00 11.09
N GLY A 46 -10.03 16.56 11.76
CA GLY A 46 -11.39 17.05 11.48
C GLY A 46 -11.83 16.81 10.03
N MET A 47 -11.37 15.71 9.41
CA MET A 47 -11.66 15.39 8.02
C MET A 47 -13.14 15.10 7.80
N THR A 48 -13.66 15.56 6.66
CA THR A 48 -15.00 15.19 6.19
C THR A 48 -15.03 13.72 5.74
N GLN A 49 -16.22 13.11 5.74
CA GLN A 49 -16.40 11.74 5.21
C GLN A 49 -15.92 11.61 3.77
N ARG A 50 -16.13 12.62 2.93
CA ARG A 50 -15.65 12.64 1.55
C ARG A 50 -14.12 12.65 1.48
N GLN A 51 -13.44 13.48 2.27
CA GLN A 51 -11.97 13.48 2.31
C GLN A 51 -11.41 12.14 2.79
N VAL A 52 -12.07 11.48 3.75
CA VAL A 52 -11.70 10.15 4.20
C VAL A 52 -11.86 9.13 3.06
N ALA A 53 -13.00 9.15 2.36
CA ALA A 53 -13.25 8.26 1.23
C ALA A 53 -12.25 8.46 0.10
N ASP A 54 -12.01 9.71 -0.33
CA ASP A 54 -11.08 10.04 -1.41
C ASP A 54 -9.65 9.57 -1.08
N ALA A 55 -9.21 9.72 0.17
CA ALA A 55 -7.90 9.25 0.63
C ALA A 55 -7.78 7.72 0.67
N VAL A 56 -8.83 7.02 1.11
CA VAL A 56 -8.86 5.55 1.09
C VAL A 56 -8.82 5.04 -0.35
N ILE A 57 -9.64 5.60 -1.24
CA ILE A 57 -9.68 5.22 -2.66
C ILE A 57 -8.30 5.41 -3.31
N ALA A 58 -7.61 6.52 -3.04
CA ALA A 58 -6.26 6.75 -3.55
C ALA A 58 -5.26 5.67 -3.10
N GLY A 59 -5.34 5.23 -1.85
CA GLY A 59 -4.52 4.13 -1.33
C GLY A 59 -4.78 2.81 -2.04
N TYR A 60 -6.06 2.48 -2.22
CA TYR A 60 -6.48 1.28 -2.96
C TYR A 60 -5.98 1.33 -4.40
N GLU A 61 -6.32 2.36 -5.16
CA GLU A 61 -5.97 2.45 -6.57
C GLU A 61 -4.46 2.36 -6.79
N VAL A 62 -3.66 3.11 -6.02
CA VAL A 62 -2.20 3.11 -6.18
C VAL A 62 -1.60 1.75 -5.82
N SER A 63 -2.00 1.15 -4.69
CA SER A 63 -1.46 -0.15 -4.29
C SER A 63 -1.86 -1.25 -5.26
N LEU A 64 -3.12 -1.30 -5.70
CA LEU A 64 -3.64 -2.34 -6.58
C LEU A 64 -3.04 -2.26 -7.98
N ARG A 65 -2.98 -1.06 -8.58
CA ARG A 65 -2.34 -0.83 -9.89
C ARG A 65 -0.87 -1.25 -9.88
N LEU A 66 -0.15 -0.87 -8.82
CA LEU A 66 1.26 -1.22 -8.67
C LEU A 66 1.44 -2.72 -8.42
N GLY A 67 0.58 -3.36 -7.62
CA GLY A 67 0.61 -4.80 -7.39
C GLY A 67 0.36 -5.62 -8.66
N GLU A 68 -0.64 -5.23 -9.46
CA GLU A 68 -0.91 -5.83 -10.77
C GLU A 68 0.29 -5.70 -11.71
N ALA A 69 0.90 -4.51 -11.79
CA ALA A 69 2.08 -4.30 -12.61
C ALA A 69 3.29 -5.12 -12.12
N LEU A 70 3.45 -5.32 -10.82
CA LEU A 70 4.52 -6.16 -10.28
C LEU A 70 4.30 -7.65 -10.57
N GLY A 71 3.06 -8.13 -10.54
CA GLY A 71 2.71 -9.47 -11.03
C GLY A 71 3.19 -10.63 -10.14
N ALA A 72 3.06 -11.84 -10.70
CA ALA A 72 3.22 -13.09 -9.95
C ALA A 72 4.67 -13.41 -9.60
N ARG A 73 5.63 -13.05 -10.47
CA ARG A 73 7.06 -13.30 -10.18
C ARG A 73 7.54 -12.46 -9.01
N HIS A 74 7.07 -11.23 -8.91
CA HIS A 74 7.30 -10.40 -7.74
C HIS A 74 6.72 -11.06 -6.47
N ALA A 75 5.44 -11.43 -6.53
CA ALA A 75 4.71 -11.97 -5.39
C ALA A 75 5.24 -13.32 -4.88
N ALA A 76 6.00 -14.04 -5.70
CA ALA A 76 6.71 -15.26 -5.29
C ALA A 76 7.91 -14.98 -4.38
N GLY A 77 8.57 -13.82 -4.51
CA GLY A 77 9.74 -13.45 -3.69
C GLY A 77 9.42 -12.50 -2.54
N PHE A 78 8.41 -11.64 -2.72
CA PHE A 78 8.07 -10.57 -1.79
C PHE A 78 6.57 -10.53 -1.49
N HIS A 79 6.23 -10.06 -0.29
CA HIS A 79 4.86 -9.79 0.09
C HIS A 79 4.40 -8.46 -0.53
N ALA A 80 3.52 -8.52 -1.55
CA ALA A 80 3.05 -7.35 -2.28
C ALA A 80 2.36 -6.28 -1.40
N THR A 81 1.68 -6.71 -0.32
CA THR A 81 1.10 -5.79 0.68
C THR A 81 2.17 -4.93 1.36
N ALA A 82 3.39 -5.44 1.50
CA ALA A 82 4.50 -4.72 2.11
C ALA A 82 5.19 -3.77 1.12
N THR A 83 5.29 -4.19 -0.15
CA THR A 83 6.00 -3.45 -1.20
C THR A 83 5.09 -2.42 -1.87
N ALA A 84 4.11 -2.87 -2.67
CA ALA A 84 3.15 -1.97 -3.32
C ALA A 84 2.29 -1.22 -2.31
N GLY A 85 1.97 -1.85 -1.17
CA GLY A 85 1.22 -1.21 -0.10
C GLY A 85 1.96 -0.05 0.58
N ALA A 86 3.30 0.01 0.57
CA ALA A 86 4.03 1.17 1.09
C ALA A 86 3.79 2.43 0.22
N VAL A 87 3.67 2.23 -1.10
CA VAL A 87 3.35 3.30 -2.04
C VAL A 87 1.87 3.68 -1.93
N GLY A 88 0.98 2.70 -1.77
CA GLY A 88 -0.45 2.95 -1.48
C GLY A 88 -0.67 3.71 -0.17
N ALA A 89 0.03 3.35 0.90
CA ALA A 89 -0.04 4.07 2.17
C ALA A 89 0.48 5.52 2.05
N ALA A 90 1.50 5.76 1.23
CA ALA A 90 1.96 7.11 0.91
C ALA A 90 0.91 7.90 0.13
N ALA A 91 0.21 7.26 -0.82
CA ALA A 91 -0.89 7.86 -1.55
C ALA A 91 -2.05 8.25 -0.62
N ALA A 92 -2.52 7.29 0.19
CA ALA A 92 -3.61 7.50 1.15
C ALA A 92 -3.29 8.62 2.14
N SER A 93 -2.08 8.60 2.70
CA SER A 93 -1.62 9.62 3.64
C SER A 93 -1.47 10.98 2.98
N GLY A 94 -0.92 11.03 1.77
CA GLY A 94 -0.72 12.26 1.03
C GLY A 94 -2.05 12.94 0.65
N VAL A 95 -3.02 12.17 0.18
CA VAL A 95 -4.37 12.68 -0.11
C VAL A 95 -5.07 13.11 1.17
N ALA A 96 -4.99 12.34 2.26
CA ALA A 96 -5.54 12.72 3.56
C ALA A 96 -4.94 14.03 4.12
N MET A 97 -3.66 14.29 3.85
CA MET A 97 -2.97 15.53 4.24
C MET A 97 -3.20 16.70 3.28
N GLY A 98 -3.92 16.52 2.17
CA GLY A 98 -4.12 17.54 1.16
C GLY A 98 -2.84 17.94 0.42
N LEU A 99 -1.93 16.99 0.17
CA LEU A 99 -0.71 17.26 -0.58
C LEU A 99 -1.04 17.67 -2.03
N THR A 100 -0.29 18.63 -2.57
CA THR A 100 -0.38 18.97 -3.99
C THR A 100 0.07 17.79 -4.86
N PRO A 101 -0.30 17.74 -6.16
CA PRO A 101 0.13 16.65 -7.05
C PRO A 101 1.65 16.44 -7.08
N ALA A 102 2.43 17.52 -7.06
CA ALA A 102 3.90 17.44 -7.04
C ALA A 102 4.41 16.82 -5.72
N MET A 103 3.87 17.24 -4.59
CA MET A 103 4.22 16.68 -3.28
C MET A 103 3.77 15.23 -3.14
N LEU A 104 2.59 14.89 -3.66
CA LEU A 104 2.09 13.52 -3.69
C LEU A 104 3.05 12.62 -4.48
N HIS A 105 3.48 13.04 -5.67
CA HIS A 105 4.45 12.28 -6.47
C HIS A 105 5.78 12.06 -5.73
N HIS A 106 6.28 13.08 -5.01
CA HIS A 106 7.42 12.91 -4.12
C HIS A 106 7.15 11.91 -2.98
N ALA A 107 5.97 11.95 -2.36
CA ALA A 107 5.58 10.99 -1.33
C ALA A 107 5.57 9.55 -1.87
N LEU A 108 5.01 9.33 -3.05
CA LEU A 108 5.03 8.02 -3.72
C LEU A 108 6.47 7.54 -3.96
N GLY A 109 7.33 8.43 -4.47
CA GLY A 109 8.74 8.12 -4.70
C GLY A 109 9.51 7.78 -3.41
N ILE A 110 9.30 8.52 -2.32
CA ILE A 110 9.92 8.23 -1.02
C ILE A 110 9.39 6.90 -0.46
N GLY A 111 8.07 6.67 -0.52
CA GLY A 111 7.45 5.42 -0.08
C GLY A 111 7.97 4.21 -0.85
N ALA A 112 8.11 4.32 -2.16
CA ALA A 112 8.65 3.26 -3.02
C ALA A 112 10.08 2.85 -2.63
N THR A 113 10.93 3.81 -2.22
CA THR A 113 12.31 3.48 -1.78
C THR A 113 12.37 2.73 -0.45
N GLN A 114 11.24 2.57 0.24
CA GLN A 114 11.11 1.82 1.49
C GLN A 114 10.27 0.54 1.33
N ALA A 115 9.94 0.14 0.10
CA ALA A 115 9.18 -1.06 -0.21
C ALA A 115 10.01 -2.33 0.09
N ALA A 116 9.60 -3.12 1.08
CA ALA A 116 10.26 -4.36 1.49
C ALA A 116 9.28 -5.31 2.18
N GLY A 117 9.57 -6.62 2.16
CA GLY A 117 8.80 -7.66 2.85
C GLY A 117 9.10 -9.04 2.27
N LEU A 118 10.02 -9.77 2.89
CA LEU A 118 10.53 -11.05 2.38
C LEU A 118 9.63 -12.22 2.80
N TRP A 119 9.48 -13.22 1.92
CA TRP A 119 8.70 -14.41 2.24
C TRP A 119 9.44 -15.47 3.07
N GLN A 120 10.73 -15.30 3.38
CA GLN A 120 11.49 -16.24 4.21
C GLN A 120 10.76 -16.59 5.53
N LEU A 121 9.97 -15.66 6.10
CA LEU A 121 9.15 -15.92 7.28
C LEU A 121 8.17 -17.09 7.14
N VAL A 122 7.73 -17.42 5.91
CA VAL A 122 6.82 -18.54 5.65
C VAL A 122 7.57 -19.85 5.74
N ASP A 123 8.78 -19.90 5.18
CA ASP A 123 9.63 -21.09 5.21
C ASP A 123 10.16 -21.37 6.62
N ASP A 124 10.33 -20.32 7.42
CA ASP A 124 10.77 -20.38 8.82
C ASP A 124 9.60 -20.54 9.83
N ASP A 125 8.35 -20.73 9.37
CA ASP A 125 7.14 -20.85 10.21
C ASP A 125 6.91 -19.65 11.16
N ALA A 126 7.39 -18.46 10.78
CA ALA A 126 7.27 -17.20 11.53
C ALA A 126 6.07 -16.36 11.06
N HIS A 127 4.90 -17.00 10.93
CA HIS A 127 3.72 -16.42 10.30
C HIS A 127 3.19 -15.14 10.99
N GLU A 128 3.32 -15.00 12.30
CA GLU A 128 2.88 -13.82 13.04
C GLU A 128 3.64 -12.56 12.60
N ALA A 129 4.92 -12.69 12.23
CA ALA A 129 5.75 -11.59 11.76
C ALA A 129 5.22 -11.00 10.44
N LYS A 130 4.45 -11.77 9.66
CA LYS A 130 3.78 -11.28 8.43
C LYS A 130 2.86 -10.10 8.72
N SER A 131 2.24 -10.06 9.91
CA SER A 131 1.37 -8.95 10.36
C SER A 131 2.10 -7.61 10.41
N LEU A 132 3.43 -7.64 10.60
CA LEU A 132 4.25 -6.43 10.63
C LEU A 132 4.56 -5.89 9.23
N HIS A 133 4.42 -6.69 8.16
CA HIS A 133 4.63 -6.23 6.79
C HIS A 133 3.74 -5.03 6.41
N PRO A 134 2.39 -5.11 6.50
CA PRO A 134 1.55 -3.95 6.24
C PRO A 134 1.77 -2.84 7.28
N ALA A 135 2.11 -3.17 8.53
CA ALA A 135 2.39 -2.16 9.55
C ALA A 135 3.61 -1.29 9.18
N PHE A 136 4.71 -1.91 8.74
CA PHE A 136 5.87 -1.19 8.23
C PHE A 136 5.56 -0.43 6.95
N ALA A 137 4.78 -1.00 6.03
CA ALA A 137 4.34 -0.30 4.83
C ALA A 137 3.57 0.98 5.16
N VAL A 138 2.61 0.91 6.09
CA VAL A 138 1.84 2.05 6.58
C VAL A 138 2.73 3.10 7.24
N ARG A 139 3.61 2.68 8.16
CA ARG A 139 4.55 3.59 8.83
C ARG A 139 5.44 4.33 7.84
N ASN A 140 6.01 3.59 6.89
CA ASN A 140 6.94 4.12 5.89
C ASN A 140 6.21 5.05 4.91
N GLY A 141 5.00 4.69 4.47
CA GLY A 141 4.17 5.51 3.58
C GLY A 141 3.71 6.81 4.25
N MET A 142 3.27 6.76 5.52
CA MET A 142 2.95 7.96 6.29
C MET A 142 4.17 8.86 6.46
N ALA A 143 5.32 8.28 6.81
CA ALA A 143 6.57 9.03 6.92
C ALA A 143 6.96 9.69 5.58
N ALA A 144 6.75 9.01 4.46
CA ALA A 144 6.97 9.54 3.13
C ALA A 144 6.07 10.74 2.82
N ALA A 145 4.78 10.67 3.15
CA ALA A 145 3.85 11.79 3.00
C ALA A 145 4.25 13.00 3.86
N TYR A 146 4.64 12.78 5.12
CA TYR A 146 5.16 13.84 5.97
C TYR A 146 6.46 14.46 5.42
N ALA A 147 7.39 13.64 4.92
CA ALA A 147 8.64 14.11 4.34
C ALA A 147 8.41 14.96 3.09
N ALA A 148 7.55 14.50 2.17
CA ALA A 148 7.17 15.29 1.00
C ALA A 148 6.45 16.58 1.38
N ARG A 149 5.62 16.55 2.44
CA ARG A 149 4.99 17.75 3.00
C ARG A 149 6.01 18.78 3.51
N ALA A 150 7.13 18.30 4.04
CA ALA A 150 8.26 19.12 4.47
C ALA A 150 9.18 19.55 3.30
N GLY A 151 8.85 19.21 2.04
CA GLY A 151 9.59 19.63 0.86
C GLY A 151 10.72 18.68 0.43
N LEU A 152 10.81 17.46 0.99
CA LEU A 152 11.81 16.50 0.53
C LEU A 152 11.44 15.92 -0.85
N PRO A 153 12.39 15.83 -1.79
CA PRO A 153 12.14 15.23 -3.09
C PRO A 153 12.16 13.70 -3.04
N GLY A 154 11.18 13.07 -3.67
CA GLY A 154 11.14 11.64 -3.95
C GLY A 154 11.59 11.25 -5.36
N ALA A 155 11.94 9.97 -5.52
CA ALA A 155 12.31 9.38 -6.80
C ALA A 155 11.20 9.54 -7.84
N GLN A 156 11.48 10.20 -8.97
CA GLN A 156 10.45 10.54 -9.96
C GLN A 156 10.00 9.37 -10.83
N ARG A 157 10.92 8.42 -11.10
CA ARG A 157 10.66 7.21 -11.90
C ARG A 157 10.66 5.96 -11.01
N PHE A 158 9.98 6.05 -9.87
CA PHE A 158 10.01 5.01 -8.84
C PHE A 158 9.43 3.67 -9.32
N ALA A 159 8.44 3.67 -10.22
CA ALA A 159 7.84 2.44 -10.74
C ALA A 159 8.69 1.79 -11.85
N THR A 160 8.97 2.53 -12.93
CA THR A 160 9.49 1.99 -14.20
C THR A 160 10.90 2.49 -14.57
N GLY A 161 11.57 3.22 -13.68
CA GLY A 161 12.97 3.62 -13.90
C GLY A 161 13.92 2.42 -13.95
N SER A 162 15.16 2.63 -14.41
CA SER A 162 16.19 1.58 -14.43
C SER A 162 16.56 1.02 -13.04
N ARG A 163 16.20 1.76 -11.98
CA ARG A 163 16.27 1.34 -10.58
C ARG A 163 14.89 1.40 -9.90
N GLY A 164 13.82 1.29 -10.69
CA GLY A 164 12.45 1.31 -10.20
C GLY A 164 11.99 -0.06 -9.69
N LEU A 165 10.86 -0.06 -9.00
CA LEU A 165 10.24 -1.23 -8.39
C LEU A 165 10.05 -2.37 -9.39
N TYR A 166 9.51 -2.07 -10.59
CA TYR A 166 9.24 -3.10 -11.59
C TYR A 166 10.49 -3.87 -11.97
N ARG A 167 11.63 -3.20 -12.18
CA ARG A 167 12.88 -3.88 -12.52
C ARG A 167 13.51 -4.58 -11.33
N LEU A 168 13.58 -3.92 -10.18
CA LEU A 168 14.35 -4.41 -9.03
C LEU A 168 13.63 -5.48 -8.21
N LEU A 169 12.30 -5.50 -8.27
CA LEU A 169 11.48 -6.47 -7.54
C LEU A 169 10.91 -7.56 -8.46
N ALA A 170 11.58 -7.82 -9.59
CA ALA A 170 11.25 -8.86 -10.55
C ALA A 170 9.82 -8.78 -11.13
N GLY A 171 9.38 -7.56 -11.44
CA GLY A 171 8.08 -7.27 -12.03
C GLY A 171 7.86 -7.98 -13.36
N ASP A 172 6.68 -8.57 -13.53
CA ASP A 172 6.28 -9.29 -14.74
C ASP A 172 4.82 -9.10 -15.16
N GLY A 173 4.10 -8.23 -14.45
CA GLY A 173 2.73 -7.89 -14.77
C GLY A 173 2.60 -6.85 -15.89
N PRO A 174 1.35 -6.57 -16.31
CA PRO A 174 1.04 -5.55 -17.31
C PRO A 174 1.43 -4.15 -16.82
N LEU A 175 2.35 -3.46 -17.52
CA LEU A 175 2.77 -2.10 -17.15
C LEU A 175 1.67 -1.06 -17.34
N ASP A 176 0.74 -1.29 -18.27
CA ASP A 176 -0.46 -0.47 -18.48
C ASP A 176 -1.44 -0.55 -17.30
N ALA A 177 -1.25 -1.48 -16.35
CA ALA A 177 -2.00 -1.44 -15.09
C ALA A 177 -1.71 -0.16 -14.28
N LEU A 178 -0.53 0.46 -14.45
CA LEU A 178 -0.14 1.65 -13.69
C LEU A 178 -1.01 2.88 -14.02
N ASP A 179 -1.25 3.14 -15.31
CA ASP A 179 -1.85 4.38 -15.79
C ASP A 179 -2.90 4.20 -16.90
N GLY A 180 -3.16 2.96 -17.34
CA GLY A 180 -4.21 2.62 -18.29
C GLY A 180 -5.60 2.59 -17.65
N GLY A 181 -6.62 2.74 -18.51
CA GLY A 181 -8.02 2.54 -18.15
C GLY A 181 -8.50 3.40 -16.98
N LEU A 182 -8.10 4.67 -16.91
CA LEU A 182 -8.54 5.58 -15.84
C LEU A 182 -10.05 5.83 -15.83
N ASP A 183 -10.71 5.61 -16.98
CA ASP A 183 -12.18 5.66 -17.11
C ASP A 183 -12.87 4.31 -16.82
N ALA A 184 -12.10 3.23 -16.58
CA ALA A 184 -12.64 1.94 -16.21
C ALA A 184 -13.11 1.95 -14.74
N PRO A 185 -13.94 0.97 -14.30
CA PRO A 185 -14.30 0.85 -12.89
C PRO A 185 -13.05 0.79 -11.99
N GLU A 186 -13.11 1.50 -10.86
CA GLU A 186 -12.04 1.53 -9.87
C GLU A 186 -11.78 0.11 -9.32
N ARG A 187 -10.51 -0.25 -9.14
CA ARG A 187 -10.05 -1.53 -8.59
C ARG A 187 -10.46 -1.75 -7.14
N VAL A 188 -10.76 -0.69 -6.40
CA VAL A 188 -11.39 -0.82 -5.07
C VAL A 188 -12.68 -1.66 -5.14
N ASN A 189 -13.43 -1.57 -6.25
CA ASN A 189 -14.68 -2.31 -6.45
C ASN A 189 -14.46 -3.79 -6.83
N THR A 190 -13.21 -4.21 -7.06
CA THR A 190 -12.84 -5.60 -7.38
C THR A 190 -12.13 -6.31 -6.23
N ALA A 191 -11.98 -5.65 -5.06
CA ALA A 191 -11.46 -6.28 -3.86
C ALA A 191 -12.48 -7.21 -3.20
N THR A 192 -12.01 -8.27 -2.56
CA THR A 192 -12.83 -9.27 -1.87
C THR A 192 -12.67 -9.13 -0.37
N ILE A 193 -13.79 -9.02 0.36
CA ILE A 193 -13.82 -9.19 1.81
C ILE A 193 -13.86 -10.68 2.12
N LYS A 194 -12.93 -11.17 2.95
CA LYS A 194 -12.85 -12.59 3.28
C LYS A 194 -14.01 -13.02 4.19
N ALA A 195 -14.59 -14.18 3.88
CA ALA A 195 -15.61 -14.81 4.74
C ALA A 195 -14.99 -15.49 5.97
N TRP A 196 -13.71 -15.88 5.91
CA TRP A 196 -13.02 -16.64 6.95
C TRP A 196 -11.58 -16.12 7.17
N PRO A 197 -11.04 -16.21 8.39
CA PRO A 197 -9.68 -15.78 8.73
C PRO A 197 -8.63 -16.81 8.25
N SER A 198 -8.49 -16.95 6.93
CA SER A 198 -7.51 -17.88 6.32
C SER A 198 -6.96 -17.35 4.99
N CYS A 199 -5.83 -17.91 4.56
CA CYS A 199 -5.29 -17.69 3.22
C CYS A 199 -6.27 -18.17 2.15
N THR A 200 -6.51 -17.36 1.12
CA THR A 200 -7.51 -17.61 0.05
C THR A 200 -7.12 -18.73 -0.94
N ARG A 201 -6.26 -19.67 -0.54
CA ARG A 201 -5.82 -20.84 -1.34
C ARG A 201 -6.77 -22.04 -1.26
N ALA A 202 -7.91 -21.94 -0.58
CA ALA A 202 -8.92 -23.00 -0.59
C ALA A 202 -9.85 -22.85 -1.81
N GLY A 203 -9.49 -23.50 -2.92
CA GLY A 203 -10.27 -23.57 -4.16
C GLY A 203 -9.41 -23.98 -5.34
#